data_AF-A0A319D0Y2-F1
#
_entry.id   AF-A0A319D0Y2-F1
#
_cell.length_a   1.000
_cell.length_b   1.000
_cell.length_c   1.000
_cell.angle_alpha   90.00
_cell.angle_beta   90.00
_cell.angle_gamma   90.00
#
_symmetry.space_group_name_H-M   'P 1'
#
loop_
_entity.id
_entity.type
_entity.pdbx_description
1 polymer ?
#
loop_
_entity_poly.entity_id
_entity_poly.type
_entity_poly.pdbx_seq_one_letter_code
_entity_poly.pdbx_strand_id
1 'polypeptide(L)'
;MPLNLARCGGGLLQHLSLGQAFSRPVRVAISQGHARRLSLATLGRFSPNLRPASVPVVRSGSPSSTYATAAAPKSDTDKKATKSSKTAKTTEAARPKAAKTTKSGRRAKTVQPAKTKKKLTPEEQEAAKAKKEAAKAKKQARKKAEKEAKKASDHRLLVKQLKEAALSPPKKAPTYYAIAVENYLEALRANPQGLSRQEIFTTAAHQATNMSGAEREKYEAASASQKEAYPKALQTWLESHTPLQIKQANEARRRLAKIQNKRIALIPDSRRVKFPQSAFFYFVRERRASGGLTGLSIGDASRQMSSQWKEFTAEEKQKYVQAHEADMQRYIREYKETYGEEPKTAGKSSAQE
;
A
#
# COMPACT_ATOMS: atom_id res chain seq x y z
N MET A 1 -41.31 -46.19 55.35
CA MET A 1 -40.19 -47.01 54.83
C MET A 1 -39.38 -46.13 53.87
N PRO A 2 -38.04 -46.13 53.95
CA PRO A 2 -37.31 -44.94 54.40
C PRO A 2 -36.68 -44.06 53.30
N LEU A 3 -36.46 -42.81 53.72
CA LEU A 3 -35.64 -41.75 53.09
C LEU A 3 -34.14 -42.08 53.24
N ASN A 4 -33.34 -41.80 52.23
CA ASN A 4 -31.87 -41.74 52.35
C ASN A 4 -31.38 -40.31 52.08
N LEU A 5 -31.09 -39.62 53.19
CA LEU A 5 -30.18 -38.48 53.28
C LEU A 5 -28.74 -39.00 53.45
N ALA A 6 -27.80 -38.43 52.70
CA ALA A 6 -26.38 -38.39 53.04
C ALA A 6 -25.96 -36.91 52.92
N ARG A 7 -25.91 -36.13 54.01
CA ARG A 7 -24.91 -36.03 55.10
C ARG A 7 -23.59 -35.37 54.65
N CYS A 8 -23.61 -34.04 54.77
CA CYS A 8 -22.64 -33.09 55.33
C CYS A 8 -21.15 -33.44 55.49
N GLY A 9 -20.31 -32.45 55.16
CA GLY A 9 -19.01 -32.14 55.78
C GLY A 9 -18.05 -31.49 54.76
N GLY A 10 -17.72 -30.19 54.75
CA GLY A 10 -17.79 -29.18 55.79
C GLY A 10 -16.57 -29.24 56.70
N GLY A 11 -15.44 -28.63 56.31
CA GLY A 11 -14.21 -28.58 57.11
C GLY A 11 -13.27 -27.47 56.63
N LEU A 12 -13.21 -26.40 57.43
CA LEU A 12 -12.56 -25.11 57.22
C LEU A 12 -11.35 -25.02 58.18
N LEU A 13 -10.40 -24.12 57.89
CA LEU A 13 -9.25 -23.66 58.71
C LEU A 13 -8.01 -24.59 58.62
N GLN A 14 -6.77 -24.11 58.42
CA GLN A 14 -6.10 -23.05 59.15
C GLN A 14 -4.95 -22.40 58.36
N HIS A 15 -4.75 -21.14 58.70
CA HIS A 15 -3.70 -20.21 58.32
C HIS A 15 -2.34 -20.62 58.93
N LEU A 16 -1.29 -20.73 58.12
CA LEU A 16 0.09 -20.74 58.60
C LEU A 16 0.93 -19.73 57.83
N SER A 17 1.08 -18.57 58.46
CA SER A 17 2.13 -17.59 58.22
C SER A 17 3.43 -18.08 58.86
N LEU A 18 4.44 -18.38 58.05
CA LEU A 18 5.83 -18.45 58.48
C LEU A 18 6.67 -17.58 57.57
N GLY A 19 7.02 -16.41 58.09
CA GLY A 19 8.08 -15.56 57.56
C GLY A 19 9.46 -16.09 57.95
N GLN A 20 10.45 -15.60 57.20
CA GLN A 20 11.89 -15.75 57.40
C GLN A 20 12.49 -17.16 57.33
N ALA A 21 13.00 -17.51 56.15
CA ALA A 21 14.42 -17.82 55.96
C ALA A 21 14.69 -18.08 54.47
N PHE A 22 15.92 -17.82 54.04
CA PHE A 22 16.49 -18.04 52.70
C PHE A 22 16.32 -16.93 51.67
N SER A 23 16.93 -15.79 52.03
CA SER A 23 17.82 -15.03 51.15
C SER A 23 18.58 -15.94 50.16
N ARG A 24 18.32 -15.79 48.86
CA ARG A 24 19.30 -15.98 47.78
C ARG A 24 19.04 -15.03 46.61
N PRO A 25 20.11 -14.55 45.94
CA PRO A 25 20.10 -13.28 45.23
C PRO A 25 19.49 -13.35 43.82
N VAL A 26 18.85 -12.25 43.48
CA VAL A 26 18.26 -11.90 42.20
C VAL A 26 19.35 -11.93 41.10
N ARG A 27 19.27 -12.90 40.17
CA ARG A 27 19.89 -12.71 38.85
C ARG A 27 18.95 -11.87 38.01
N VAL A 28 19.14 -10.55 38.06
CA VAL A 28 18.57 -9.63 37.09
C VAL A 28 19.20 -9.95 35.74
N ALA A 29 18.41 -10.46 34.80
CA ALA A 29 18.81 -10.50 33.40
C ALA A 29 18.87 -9.05 32.89
N ILE A 30 20.07 -8.47 32.86
CA ILE A 30 20.32 -7.20 32.19
C ILE A 30 20.17 -7.46 30.70
N SER A 31 18.98 -7.21 30.15
CA SER A 31 18.83 -7.05 28.71
C SER A 31 19.60 -5.78 28.32
N GLN A 32 20.76 -5.93 27.68
CA GLN A 32 21.41 -4.82 27.00
C GLN A 32 20.56 -4.44 25.78
N GLY A 33 19.54 -3.63 26.03
CA GLY A 33 18.87 -2.88 24.99
C GLY A 33 19.91 -1.96 24.35
N HIS A 34 20.17 -2.16 23.07
CA HIS A 34 20.86 -1.16 22.26
C HIS A 34 20.06 0.13 22.33
N ALA A 35 20.50 1.06 23.18
CA ALA A 35 20.03 2.43 23.20
C ALA A 35 20.43 3.06 21.85
N ARG A 36 19.54 2.94 20.86
CA ARG A 36 19.58 3.80 19.69
C ARG A 36 19.37 5.22 20.19
N ARG A 37 20.44 6.00 20.22
CA ARG A 37 20.36 7.46 20.33
C ARG A 37 19.47 7.94 19.19
N LEU A 38 18.22 8.26 19.50
CA LEU A 38 17.37 9.05 18.64
C LEU A 38 17.86 10.49 18.77
N SER A 39 18.68 10.93 17.82
CA SER A 39 18.96 12.34 17.60
C SER A 39 17.63 13.03 17.26
N LEU A 40 17.14 13.84 18.18
CA LEU A 40 16.13 14.88 17.92
C LEU A 40 16.75 15.93 17.02
N ALA A 41 16.74 15.70 15.70
CA ALA A 41 16.92 16.77 14.73
C ALA A 41 15.60 17.53 14.62
N THR A 42 15.57 18.70 15.24
CA THR A 42 14.55 19.74 15.09
C THR A 42 14.58 20.27 13.66
N LEU A 43 13.84 19.65 12.75
CA LEU A 43 13.51 20.29 11.48
C LEU A 43 12.32 21.24 11.70
N GLY A 44 12.67 22.47 12.06
CA GLY A 44 11.79 23.63 12.01
C GLY A 44 11.36 23.93 10.57
N ARG A 45 10.05 23.77 10.34
CA ARG A 45 9.11 24.75 9.76
C ARG A 45 9.52 25.62 8.55
N PHE A 46 8.69 25.45 7.50
CA PHE A 46 7.97 26.46 6.71
C PHE A 46 8.73 27.56 5.93
N SER A 47 8.40 27.62 4.63
CA SER A 47 8.59 28.77 3.74
C SER A 47 7.84 30.02 4.20
N PRO A 48 8.42 31.21 3.97
CA PRO A 48 7.67 32.38 3.55
C PRO A 48 8.11 32.86 2.15
N ASN A 49 7.13 33.23 1.33
CA ASN A 49 7.34 34.00 0.10
C ASN A 49 7.81 35.42 0.50
N LEU A 50 9.09 35.72 0.32
CA LEU A 50 9.62 37.09 0.28
C LEU A 50 10.68 37.17 -0.83
N ARG A 51 10.56 38.19 -1.69
CA ARG A 51 11.45 38.48 -2.82
C ARG A 51 12.86 38.86 -2.30
N PRO A 52 13.97 38.37 -2.87
CA PRO A 52 15.28 38.85 -2.51
C PRO A 52 15.75 39.99 -3.45
N ALA A 53 16.11 41.13 -2.84
CA ALA A 53 16.97 42.15 -3.43
C ALA A 53 18.45 41.71 -3.35
N SER A 54 19.25 42.13 -4.33
CA SER A 54 20.65 41.72 -4.52
C SER A 54 21.64 42.51 -3.66
N VAL A 55 22.55 41.82 -2.96
CA VAL A 55 23.80 42.40 -2.45
C VAL A 55 24.91 41.32 -2.52
N PRO A 56 26.15 41.63 -2.93
CA PRO A 56 27.15 40.62 -3.26
C PRO A 56 28.03 40.26 -2.05
N VAL A 57 28.29 38.97 -1.84
CA VAL A 57 29.33 38.51 -0.90
C VAL A 57 30.22 37.45 -1.54
N VAL A 58 31.50 37.67 -1.31
CA VAL A 58 32.73 37.03 -1.77
C VAL A 58 32.76 35.52 -1.54
N ARG A 59 33.23 34.79 -2.56
CA ARG A 59 33.51 33.34 -2.53
C ARG A 59 34.82 33.07 -1.78
N SER A 60 34.76 32.32 -0.67
CA SER A 60 35.90 31.59 -0.13
C SER A 60 35.75 30.10 -0.43
N GLY A 61 36.84 29.49 -0.89
CA GLY A 61 36.89 28.16 -1.50
C GLY A 61 36.78 26.99 -0.52
N SER A 62 36.39 25.83 -1.06
CA SER A 62 36.38 24.54 -0.36
C SER A 62 37.79 23.97 -0.19
N PRO A 63 38.15 23.40 0.96
CA PRO A 63 39.26 22.46 1.02
C PRO A 63 38.78 21.05 0.63
N SER A 64 39.44 20.49 -0.38
CA SER A 64 39.41 19.09 -0.76
C SER A 64 39.98 18.21 0.35
N SER A 65 39.20 17.24 0.84
CA SER A 65 39.70 16.15 1.68
C SER A 65 39.96 14.93 0.80
N THR A 66 41.24 14.64 0.54
CA THR A 66 41.72 13.43 -0.10
C THR A 66 41.98 12.36 0.97
N TYR A 67 41.19 11.29 0.99
CA TYR A 67 41.55 10.06 1.70
C TYR A 67 42.31 9.13 0.76
N ALA A 68 43.58 8.93 1.06
CA ALA A 68 44.43 7.90 0.47
C ALA A 68 44.06 6.53 1.07
N THR A 69 43.79 5.54 0.23
CA THR A 69 43.85 4.12 0.60
C THR A 69 44.68 3.38 -0.42
N ALA A 70 45.71 2.71 0.08
CA ALA A 70 46.70 1.97 -0.68
C ALA A 70 46.08 0.75 -1.37
N ALA A 71 46.44 0.57 -2.65
CA ALA A 71 46.16 -0.63 -3.42
C ALA A 71 47.19 -1.72 -3.12
N ALA A 72 46.74 -2.96 -2.98
CA ALA A 72 47.58 -4.16 -3.06
C ALA A 72 47.02 -5.08 -4.16
N PRO A 73 47.87 -5.70 -5.00
CA PRO A 73 47.45 -6.39 -6.21
C PRO A 73 46.92 -7.82 -5.96
N LYS A 74 45.95 -8.21 -6.79
CA LYS A 74 45.42 -9.57 -6.90
C LYS A 74 46.31 -10.39 -7.85
N SER A 75 46.58 -11.63 -7.47
CA SER A 75 47.21 -12.65 -8.31
C SER A 75 46.18 -13.34 -9.20
N ASP A 76 46.48 -13.38 -10.49
CA ASP A 76 45.86 -14.25 -11.49
C ASP A 76 46.30 -15.71 -11.30
N THR A 77 45.37 -16.64 -11.47
CA THR A 77 45.66 -17.91 -12.15
C THR A 77 44.42 -18.37 -12.92
N ASP A 78 44.56 -18.34 -14.23
CA ASP A 78 43.68 -18.98 -15.22
C ASP A 78 43.59 -20.50 -15.02
N LYS A 79 42.41 -21.06 -15.32
CA LYS A 79 42.28 -22.32 -16.07
C LYS A 79 40.90 -22.42 -16.71
N LYS A 80 40.85 -22.06 -17.99
CA LYS A 80 39.79 -22.36 -18.95
C LYS A 80 40.07 -23.74 -19.57
N ALA A 81 39.10 -24.64 -19.50
CA ALA A 81 39.05 -25.83 -20.36
C ALA A 81 37.84 -25.74 -21.28
N THR A 82 38.11 -26.09 -22.53
CA THR A 82 37.36 -25.86 -23.77
C THR A 82 36.52 -27.09 -24.19
N LYS A 83 35.40 -26.83 -24.87
CA LYS A 83 34.84 -27.47 -26.09
C LYS A 83 33.32 -27.25 -26.12
N SER A 84 32.75 -26.46 -27.05
CA SER A 84 32.38 -26.80 -28.45
C SER A 84 31.51 -28.07 -28.54
N SER A 85 30.48 -28.23 -29.36
CA SER A 85 29.66 -27.44 -30.30
C SER A 85 28.64 -28.44 -30.89
N LYS A 86 27.52 -27.95 -31.46
CA LYS A 86 26.63 -28.54 -32.51
C LYS A 86 25.12 -28.66 -32.15
N THR A 87 24.40 -27.62 -32.56
CA THR A 87 23.38 -27.54 -33.63
C THR A 87 22.52 -28.76 -34.02
N ALA A 88 21.18 -28.53 -33.99
CA ALA A 88 20.06 -29.02 -34.83
C ALA A 88 19.83 -30.56 -34.98
N LYS A 89 18.62 -31.12 -35.13
CA LYS A 89 17.41 -30.70 -35.84
C LYS A 89 16.20 -31.58 -35.40
N THR A 90 15.01 -31.08 -35.68
CA THR A 90 13.64 -31.67 -35.61
C THR A 90 13.44 -33.01 -36.35
N THR A 91 12.52 -33.87 -35.87
CA THR A 91 11.35 -34.42 -36.61
C THR A 91 10.54 -35.47 -35.80
N GLU A 92 9.24 -35.20 -35.70
CA GLU A 92 8.02 -36.02 -35.89
C GLU A 92 7.89 -37.54 -35.57
N ALA A 93 6.72 -37.83 -34.97
CA ALA A 93 5.83 -39.01 -35.06
C ALA A 93 6.33 -40.44 -34.70
N ALA A 94 5.64 -41.07 -33.74
CA ALA A 94 4.64 -42.13 -34.00
C ALA A 94 4.41 -43.03 -32.76
N ARG A 95 3.15 -43.39 -32.56
CA ARG A 95 2.64 -44.38 -31.61
C ARG A 95 2.55 -45.75 -32.31
N PRO A 96 2.50 -46.88 -31.58
CA PRO A 96 1.23 -47.61 -31.55
C PRO A 96 0.88 -48.28 -30.20
N LYS A 97 -0.40 -48.66 -30.09
CA LYS A 97 -1.01 -49.51 -29.04
C LYS A 97 -0.91 -50.99 -29.42
N ALA A 98 -0.95 -51.89 -28.43
CA ALA A 98 -1.61 -53.21 -28.48
C ALA A 98 -1.80 -53.71 -27.03
N ALA A 99 -3.03 -53.89 -26.52
CA ALA A 99 -3.86 -55.10 -26.54
C ALA A 99 -3.36 -56.17 -25.52
N LYS A 100 -4.03 -56.39 -24.38
CA LYS A 100 -5.26 -57.19 -24.13
C LYS A 100 -4.91 -58.61 -23.70
N THR A 101 -5.18 -58.98 -22.44
CA THR A 101 -5.65 -60.32 -22.06
C THR A 101 -6.46 -60.29 -20.77
N THR A 102 -7.58 -60.98 -20.84
CA THR A 102 -8.65 -61.22 -19.86
C THR A 102 -8.54 -62.63 -19.27
N LYS A 103 -9.35 -62.89 -18.23
CA LYS A 103 -9.75 -64.18 -17.60
C LYS A 103 -8.90 -64.62 -16.39
N SER A 104 -9.44 -64.58 -15.17
CA SER A 104 -10.49 -65.40 -14.51
C SER A 104 -9.88 -66.61 -13.80
N GLY A 105 -10.14 -66.76 -12.49
CA GLY A 105 -9.71 -67.95 -11.75
C GLY A 105 -9.93 -67.90 -10.24
N ARG A 106 -11.20 -68.12 -9.84
CA ARG A 106 -11.72 -68.83 -8.65
C ARG A 106 -10.83 -69.06 -7.40
N ARG A 107 -11.43 -68.71 -6.25
CA ARG A 107 -11.12 -69.04 -4.84
C ARG A 107 -10.41 -70.38 -4.56
N ALA A 108 -9.49 -70.36 -3.60
CA ALA A 108 -9.38 -71.37 -2.54
C ALA A 108 -8.81 -70.74 -1.25
N LYS A 109 -9.50 -70.98 -0.12
CA LYS A 109 -9.04 -70.68 1.25
C LYS A 109 -8.07 -71.78 1.67
N THR A 110 -6.88 -71.42 2.16
CA THR A 110 -6.15 -72.27 3.12
C THR A 110 -5.29 -71.41 4.05
N VAL A 111 -5.75 -71.33 5.31
CA VAL A 111 -5.02 -71.40 6.58
C VAL A 111 -3.76 -70.52 6.77
N GLN A 112 -3.85 -69.60 7.73
CA GLN A 112 -2.71 -68.89 8.32
C GLN A 112 -1.72 -69.88 8.97
N PRO A 113 -0.44 -69.47 9.09
CA PRO A 113 0.10 -69.48 10.44
C PRO A 113 0.57 -68.09 10.85
N ALA A 114 0.26 -67.77 12.10
CA ALA A 114 0.61 -66.55 12.79
C ALA A 114 2.11 -66.26 12.69
N LYS A 115 2.47 -65.19 11.99
CA LYS A 115 3.79 -64.56 12.12
C LYS A 115 3.78 -63.66 13.35
N THR A 116 4.47 -64.16 14.36
CA THR A 116 5.10 -63.43 15.46
C THR A 116 5.36 -61.96 15.13
N LYS A 117 4.80 -61.07 15.96
CA LYS A 117 5.09 -59.64 15.96
C LYS A 117 6.59 -59.45 16.24
N LYS A 118 7.39 -59.17 15.19
CA LYS A 118 8.70 -58.55 15.36
C LYS A 118 8.45 -57.21 16.05
N LYS A 119 8.82 -57.12 17.32
CA LYS A 119 8.80 -55.89 18.12
C LYS A 119 9.83 -54.96 17.48
N LEU A 120 9.36 -53.93 16.76
CA LEU A 120 10.20 -52.86 16.20
C LEU A 120 11.12 -52.33 17.31
N THR A 121 12.42 -52.24 17.04
CA THR A 121 13.38 -51.60 17.93
C THR A 121 12.96 -50.14 18.19
N PRO A 122 13.28 -49.56 19.37
CA PRO A 122 12.93 -48.18 19.70
C PRO A 122 13.33 -47.16 18.61
N GLU A 123 14.49 -47.37 17.97
CA GLU A 123 14.98 -46.54 16.85
C GLU A 123 14.12 -46.61 15.58
N GLU A 124 13.56 -47.78 15.22
CA GLU A 124 12.69 -47.89 14.04
C GLU A 124 11.31 -47.25 14.26
N GLN A 125 10.81 -47.25 15.50
CA GLN A 125 9.56 -46.56 15.86
C GLN A 125 9.75 -45.04 15.91
N GLU A 126 10.91 -44.57 16.36
CA GLU A 126 11.28 -43.15 16.35
C GLU A 126 11.50 -42.64 14.91
N ALA A 127 12.18 -43.42 14.06
CA ALA A 127 12.34 -43.11 12.64
C ALA A 127 11.00 -43.10 11.88
N ALA A 128 10.05 -43.98 12.22
CA ALA A 128 8.71 -43.99 11.64
C ALA A 128 7.84 -42.80 12.10
N LYS A 129 7.99 -42.36 13.36
CA LYS A 129 7.34 -41.15 13.89
C LYS A 129 7.93 -39.89 13.25
N ALA A 130 9.25 -39.79 13.14
CA ALA A 130 9.95 -38.69 12.46
C ALA A 130 9.56 -38.57 10.98
N LYS A 131 9.45 -39.71 10.26
CA LYS A 131 8.97 -39.72 8.85
C LYS A 131 7.51 -39.25 8.73
N LYS A 132 6.62 -39.64 9.65
CA LYS A 132 5.22 -39.18 9.65
C LYS A 132 5.11 -37.69 9.98
N GLU A 133 5.93 -37.19 10.89
CA GLU A 133 5.97 -35.78 11.28
C GLU A 133 6.54 -34.90 10.15
N ALA A 134 7.62 -35.34 9.50
CA ALA A 134 8.17 -34.69 8.31
C ALA A 134 7.18 -34.66 7.14
N ALA A 135 6.37 -35.72 6.94
CA ALA A 135 5.32 -35.74 5.93
C ALA A 135 4.17 -34.76 6.25
N LYS A 136 3.78 -34.64 7.53
CA LYS A 136 2.79 -33.65 7.98
C LYS A 136 3.30 -32.22 7.80
N ALA A 137 4.56 -31.95 8.15
CA ALA A 137 5.19 -30.64 7.96
C ALA A 137 5.26 -30.25 6.47
N LYS A 138 5.66 -31.18 5.58
CA LYS A 138 5.66 -30.95 4.12
C LYS A 138 4.25 -30.69 3.57
N LYS A 139 3.22 -31.38 4.07
CA LYS A 139 1.82 -31.14 3.67
C LYS A 139 1.32 -29.76 4.14
N GLN A 140 1.70 -29.34 5.34
CA GLN A 140 1.37 -28.00 5.85
C GLN A 140 2.11 -26.90 5.06
N ALA A 141 3.38 -27.07 4.74
CA ALA A 141 4.15 -26.14 3.92
C ALA A 141 3.56 -25.99 2.51
N ARG A 142 3.19 -27.09 1.84
CA ARG A 142 2.51 -27.05 0.53
C ARG A 142 1.17 -26.32 0.60
N LYS A 143 0.36 -26.57 1.63
CA LYS A 143 -0.91 -25.84 1.84
C LYS A 143 -0.70 -24.34 2.09
N LYS A 144 0.37 -23.94 2.79
CA LYS A 144 0.73 -22.53 2.99
C LYS A 144 1.16 -21.88 1.67
N ALA A 145 2.05 -22.53 0.92
CA ALA A 145 2.51 -22.07 -0.39
C ALA A 145 1.37 -21.94 -1.41
N GLU A 146 0.43 -22.89 -1.46
CA GLU A 146 -0.74 -22.81 -2.32
C GLU A 146 -1.66 -21.65 -1.94
N LYS A 147 -1.87 -21.41 -0.64
CA LYS A 147 -2.65 -20.25 -0.15
C LYS A 147 -1.97 -18.92 -0.47
N GLU A 148 -0.66 -18.84 -0.37
CA GLU A 148 0.11 -17.64 -0.73
C GLU A 148 0.09 -17.38 -2.25
N ALA A 149 0.21 -18.44 -3.06
CA ALA A 149 0.09 -18.35 -4.52
C ALA A 149 -1.31 -17.85 -4.93
N LYS A 150 -2.38 -18.36 -4.29
CA LYS A 150 -3.76 -17.88 -4.51
C LYS A 150 -3.91 -16.41 -4.11
N LYS A 151 -3.42 -16.00 -2.94
CA LYS A 151 -3.42 -14.60 -2.53
C LYS A 151 -2.67 -13.70 -3.52
N ALA A 152 -1.54 -14.17 -4.06
CA ALA A 152 -0.78 -13.43 -5.05
C ALA A 152 -1.52 -13.32 -6.40
N SER A 153 -2.20 -14.38 -6.86
CA SER A 153 -3.04 -14.32 -8.06
C SER A 153 -4.23 -13.38 -7.86
N ASP A 154 -4.93 -13.50 -6.73
CA ASP A 154 -6.10 -12.68 -6.39
C ASP A 154 -5.71 -11.21 -6.29
N HIS A 155 -4.55 -10.92 -5.69
CA HIS A 155 -4.01 -9.57 -5.64
C HIS A 155 -3.69 -9.02 -7.04
N ARG A 156 -3.11 -9.83 -7.93
CA ARG A 156 -2.85 -9.41 -9.32
C ARG A 156 -4.16 -9.15 -10.07
N LEU A 157 -5.17 -10.00 -9.91
CA LEU A 157 -6.48 -9.83 -10.52
C LEU A 157 -7.18 -8.57 -10.00
N LEU A 158 -7.16 -8.36 -8.67
CA LEU A 158 -7.67 -7.15 -8.05
C LEU A 158 -7.02 -5.89 -8.61
N VAL A 159 -5.69 -5.87 -8.73
CA VAL A 159 -4.97 -4.71 -9.28
C VAL A 159 -5.34 -4.47 -10.75
N LYS A 160 -5.58 -5.51 -11.55
CA LYS A 160 -6.05 -5.37 -12.94
C LYS A 160 -7.45 -4.75 -12.99
N GLN A 161 -8.40 -5.32 -12.25
CA GLN A 161 -9.77 -4.81 -12.17
C GLN A 161 -9.81 -3.36 -11.68
N LEU A 162 -9.01 -3.02 -10.67
CA LEU A 162 -8.93 -1.65 -10.17
C LEU A 162 -8.31 -0.68 -11.19
N LYS A 163 -7.39 -1.13 -12.05
CA LYS A 163 -6.84 -0.31 -13.14
C LYS A 163 -7.86 -0.08 -14.25
N GLU A 164 -8.63 -1.10 -14.60
CA GLU A 164 -9.72 -1.01 -15.57
C GLU A 164 -10.84 -0.09 -15.07
N ALA A 165 -11.22 -0.22 -13.79
CA ALA A 165 -12.19 0.67 -13.16
C ALA A 165 -11.66 2.11 -12.99
N ALA A 166 -10.35 2.30 -12.89
CA ALA A 166 -9.71 3.61 -12.78
C ALA A 166 -9.62 4.31 -14.14
N LEU A 167 -10.77 4.74 -14.68
CA LEU A 167 -10.91 5.54 -15.91
C LEU A 167 -9.78 6.56 -16.07
N SER A 168 -9.18 6.67 -17.26
CA SER A 168 -8.09 7.63 -17.49
C SER A 168 -8.62 8.97 -18.02
N PRO A 169 -8.52 10.08 -17.26
CA PRO A 169 -8.83 11.39 -17.78
C PRO A 169 -7.79 11.82 -18.84
N PRO A 170 -8.10 12.82 -19.69
CA PRO A 170 -7.13 13.42 -20.60
C PRO A 170 -5.82 13.78 -19.90
N LYS A 171 -4.70 13.62 -20.59
CA LYS A 171 -3.38 13.99 -20.05
C LYS A 171 -3.33 15.52 -19.87
N LYS A 172 -2.74 15.96 -18.76
CA LYS A 172 -2.52 17.40 -18.50
C LYS A 172 -1.70 18.01 -19.63
N ALA A 173 -2.03 19.24 -19.99
CA ALA A 173 -1.26 20.00 -20.97
C ALA A 173 0.23 20.03 -20.58
N PRO A 174 1.14 19.65 -21.49
CA PRO A 174 2.57 19.67 -21.22
C PRO A 174 3.07 21.12 -21.08
N THR A 175 4.13 21.27 -20.29
CA THR A 175 4.89 22.53 -20.22
C THR A 175 5.63 22.76 -21.54
N TYR A 176 5.88 24.02 -21.92
CA TYR A 176 6.66 24.36 -23.12
C TYR A 176 7.96 23.55 -23.25
N TYR A 177 8.70 23.40 -22.14
CA TYR A 177 9.93 22.60 -22.10
C TYR A 177 9.69 21.13 -22.41
N ALA A 178 8.60 20.54 -21.93
CA ALA A 178 8.27 19.15 -22.22
C ALA A 178 7.92 18.95 -23.70
N ILE A 179 7.22 19.91 -24.31
CA ILE A 179 6.94 19.92 -25.76
C ILE A 179 8.25 20.00 -26.55
N ALA A 180 9.17 20.89 -26.15
CA ALA A 180 10.46 21.03 -26.81
C ALA A 180 11.30 19.74 -26.73
N VAL A 181 11.41 19.16 -25.53
CA VAL A 181 12.12 17.88 -25.33
C VAL A 181 11.49 16.78 -26.18
N GLU A 182 10.17 16.70 -26.27
CA GLU A 182 9.47 15.72 -27.11
C GLU A 182 9.81 15.88 -28.60
N ASN A 183 9.83 17.12 -29.12
CA ASN A 183 10.21 17.39 -30.50
C ASN A 183 11.68 17.03 -30.80
N TYR A 184 12.63 17.40 -29.93
CA TYR A 184 14.04 17.02 -30.11
C TYR A 184 14.24 15.50 -29.96
N LEU A 185 13.50 14.87 -29.05
CA LEU A 185 13.49 13.40 -28.91
C LEU A 185 13.01 12.70 -30.18
N GLU A 186 11.96 13.21 -30.82
CA GLU A 186 11.45 12.66 -32.07
C GLU A 186 12.46 12.81 -33.20
N ALA A 187 13.10 13.98 -33.33
CA ALA A 187 14.16 14.23 -34.32
C ALA A 187 15.35 13.27 -34.16
N LEU A 188 15.81 13.06 -32.92
CA LEU A 188 16.93 12.16 -32.63
C LEU A 188 16.55 10.67 -32.69
N ARG A 189 15.29 10.32 -32.48
CA ARG A 189 14.78 8.95 -32.70
C ARG A 189 14.62 8.63 -34.18
N ALA A 190 14.29 9.62 -35.00
CA ALA A 190 14.22 9.48 -36.45
C ALA A 190 15.61 9.26 -37.05
N ASN A 191 16.63 9.93 -36.50
CA ASN A 191 18.04 9.76 -36.88
C ASN A 191 18.88 9.29 -35.68
N PRO A 192 18.74 8.02 -35.26
CA PRO A 192 19.48 7.49 -34.13
C PRO A 192 20.94 7.28 -34.57
N GLN A 193 21.81 8.23 -34.25
CA GLN A 193 23.24 8.19 -34.57
C GLN A 193 24.00 7.16 -33.72
N GLY A 194 23.52 5.92 -33.66
CA GLY A 194 24.08 4.85 -32.82
C GLY A 194 23.91 5.05 -31.30
N LEU A 195 23.29 6.16 -30.89
CA LEU A 195 23.08 6.53 -29.49
C LEU A 195 22.08 5.59 -28.82
N SER A 196 22.37 5.23 -27.57
CA SER A 196 21.42 4.52 -26.70
C SER A 196 20.17 5.36 -26.48
N ARG A 197 19.02 4.70 -26.22
CA ARG A 197 17.76 5.40 -25.90
C ARG A 197 17.90 6.39 -24.74
N GLN A 198 18.74 6.08 -23.77
CA GLN A 198 19.03 6.95 -22.63
C GLN A 198 19.83 8.18 -23.06
N GLU A 199 20.84 7.98 -23.90
CA GLU A 199 21.70 9.05 -24.43
C GLU A 199 20.88 10.01 -25.29
N ILE A 200 20.03 9.49 -26.18
CA ILE A 200 19.08 10.27 -26.99
C ILE A 200 18.23 11.21 -26.12
N PHE A 201 17.78 10.73 -24.96
CA PHE A 201 17.02 11.56 -24.02
C PHE A 201 17.89 12.64 -23.38
N THR A 202 19.10 12.29 -22.94
CA THR A 202 20.02 13.28 -22.35
C THR A 202 20.42 14.36 -23.35
N THR A 203 20.66 14.01 -24.61
CA THR A 203 21.01 14.97 -25.66
C THR A 203 19.82 15.85 -26.03
N ALA A 204 18.61 15.29 -26.16
CA ALA A 204 17.39 16.07 -26.39
C ALA A 204 17.09 17.05 -25.25
N ALA A 205 17.28 16.61 -24.01
CA ALA A 205 17.13 17.48 -22.83
C ALA A 205 18.15 18.62 -22.85
N HIS A 206 19.41 18.33 -23.17
CA HIS A 206 20.46 19.35 -23.28
C HIS A 206 20.20 20.35 -24.42
N GLN A 207 19.65 19.87 -25.55
CA GLN A 207 19.21 20.75 -26.64
C GLN A 207 18.05 21.64 -26.20
N ALA A 208 17.05 21.07 -25.51
CA ALA A 208 15.94 21.85 -25.00
C ALA A 208 16.37 22.89 -23.95
N THR A 209 17.36 22.61 -23.11
CA THR A 209 17.86 23.65 -22.16
C THR A 209 18.57 24.80 -22.86
N ASN A 210 19.19 24.55 -24.02
CA ASN A 210 19.96 25.53 -24.78
C ASN A 210 19.18 26.07 -26.01
N MET A 211 17.85 25.92 -26.03
CA MET A 211 17.01 26.39 -27.14
C MET A 211 17.07 27.91 -27.29
N SER A 212 16.94 28.39 -28.53
CA SER A 212 16.92 29.83 -28.83
C SER A 212 15.64 30.51 -28.33
N GLY A 213 15.67 31.84 -28.17
CA GLY A 213 14.51 32.62 -27.71
C GLY A 213 13.28 32.47 -28.64
N ALA A 214 13.50 32.44 -29.96
CA ALA A 214 12.43 32.27 -30.94
C ALA A 214 11.79 30.87 -30.87
N GLU A 215 12.59 29.80 -30.71
CA GLU A 215 12.08 28.45 -30.51
C GLU A 215 11.30 28.33 -29.20
N ARG A 216 11.78 29.01 -28.15
CA ARG A 216 11.10 29.05 -26.87
C ARG A 216 9.72 29.69 -26.98
N GLU A 217 9.59 30.84 -27.63
CA GLU A 217 8.30 31.50 -27.85
C GLU A 217 7.33 30.61 -28.62
N LYS A 218 7.80 29.90 -29.65
CA LYS A 218 7.00 28.91 -30.40
C LYS A 218 6.43 27.83 -29.47
N TYR A 219 7.26 27.25 -28.60
CA TYR A 219 6.81 26.22 -27.66
C TYR A 219 5.96 26.78 -26.51
N GLU A 220 6.18 28.02 -26.10
CA GLU A 220 5.35 28.72 -25.12
C GLU A 220 3.95 28.98 -25.68
N ALA A 221 3.84 29.46 -26.91
CA ALA A 221 2.56 29.61 -27.62
C ALA A 221 1.84 28.27 -27.78
N ALA A 222 2.55 27.22 -28.18
CA ALA A 222 1.99 25.86 -28.26
C ALA A 222 1.50 25.35 -26.89
N SER A 223 2.30 25.51 -25.83
CA SER A 223 1.92 25.12 -24.48
C SER A 223 0.73 25.92 -23.94
N ALA A 224 0.66 27.22 -24.23
CA ALA A 224 -0.47 28.07 -23.86
C ALA A 224 -1.76 27.58 -24.50
N SER A 225 -1.75 27.34 -25.82
CA SER A 225 -2.92 26.82 -26.54
C SER A 225 -3.41 25.49 -25.97
N GLN A 226 -2.50 24.57 -25.63
CA GLN A 226 -2.85 23.28 -25.04
C GLN A 226 -3.38 23.42 -23.60
N LYS A 227 -2.83 24.35 -22.81
CA LYS A 227 -3.30 24.64 -21.45
C LYS A 227 -4.73 25.19 -21.45
N GLU A 228 -5.06 26.02 -22.44
CA GLU A 228 -6.42 26.56 -22.62
C GLU A 228 -7.40 25.52 -23.16
N ALA A 229 -6.93 24.60 -24.02
CA ALA A 229 -7.75 23.51 -24.55
C ALA A 229 -8.03 22.41 -23.51
N TYR A 230 -7.09 22.14 -22.60
CA TYR A 230 -7.22 21.09 -21.60
C TYR A 230 -8.47 21.15 -20.71
N PRO A 231 -8.87 22.28 -20.10
CA PRO A 231 -10.09 22.33 -19.29
C PRO A 231 -11.34 22.00 -20.12
N LYS A 232 -11.42 22.45 -21.37
CA LYS A 232 -12.54 22.13 -22.29
C LYS A 232 -12.55 20.64 -22.64
N ALA A 233 -11.38 20.07 -22.93
CA ALA A 233 -11.22 18.63 -23.17
C ALA A 233 -11.57 17.80 -21.92
N LEU A 234 -11.25 18.30 -20.72
CA LEU A 234 -11.62 17.63 -19.47
C LEU A 234 -13.12 17.71 -19.22
N GLN A 235 -13.77 18.85 -19.48
CA GLN A 235 -15.22 19.02 -19.32
C GLN A 235 -16.00 18.11 -20.26
N THR A 236 -15.67 18.12 -21.55
CA THR A 236 -16.28 17.22 -22.55
C THR A 236 -16.08 15.75 -22.19
N TRP A 237 -14.91 15.39 -21.66
CA TRP A 237 -14.65 14.04 -21.13
C TRP A 237 -15.46 13.72 -19.87
N LEU A 238 -15.69 14.68 -18.97
CA LEU A 238 -16.55 14.50 -17.79
C LEU A 238 -18.03 14.38 -18.18
N GLU A 239 -18.47 15.04 -19.25
CA GLU A 239 -19.82 14.96 -19.79
C GLU A 239 -20.11 13.62 -20.46
N SER A 240 -19.10 12.97 -21.04
CA SER A 240 -19.27 11.63 -21.61
C SER A 240 -19.40 10.51 -20.56
N HIS A 241 -19.11 10.80 -19.29
CA HIS A 241 -19.19 9.84 -18.19
C HIS A 241 -20.26 10.23 -17.17
N THR A 242 -20.88 9.22 -16.53
CA THR A 242 -21.85 9.48 -15.47
C THR A 242 -21.14 9.86 -14.16
N PRO A 243 -21.75 10.70 -13.30
CA PRO A 243 -21.17 11.05 -12.00
C PRO A 243 -20.85 9.82 -11.13
N LEU A 244 -21.68 8.78 -11.21
CA LEU A 244 -21.47 7.52 -10.49
C LEU A 244 -20.22 6.79 -10.98
N GLN A 245 -20.00 6.74 -12.30
CA GLN A 245 -18.82 6.10 -12.88
C GLN A 245 -17.53 6.83 -12.49
N ILE A 246 -17.53 8.17 -12.49
CA ILE A 246 -16.41 9.00 -12.02
C ILE A 246 -16.12 8.73 -10.54
N LYS A 247 -17.16 8.64 -9.71
CA LYS A 247 -17.04 8.31 -8.28
C LYS A 247 -16.41 6.93 -8.08
N GLN A 248 -16.90 5.90 -8.77
CA GLN A 248 -16.34 4.55 -8.72
C GLN A 248 -14.88 4.51 -9.19
N ALA A 249 -14.55 5.24 -10.25
CA ALA A 249 -13.18 5.38 -10.74
C ALA A 249 -12.26 6.04 -9.70
N ASN A 250 -12.76 7.05 -8.98
CA ASN A 250 -12.04 7.69 -7.88
C ASN A 250 -11.85 6.77 -6.67
N GLU A 251 -12.83 5.94 -6.34
CA GLU A 251 -12.69 4.89 -5.32
C GLU A 251 -11.63 3.86 -5.71
N ALA A 252 -11.62 3.42 -6.98
CA ALA A 252 -10.62 2.53 -7.52
C ALA A 252 -9.21 3.15 -7.47
N ARG A 253 -9.06 4.42 -7.86
CA ARG A 253 -7.80 5.19 -7.73
C ARG A 253 -7.29 5.26 -6.29
N ARG A 254 -8.17 5.51 -5.31
CA ARG A 254 -7.79 5.51 -3.88
C ARG A 254 -7.29 4.14 -3.42
N ARG A 255 -7.96 3.06 -3.84
CA ARG A 255 -7.52 1.70 -3.53
C ARG A 255 -6.18 1.37 -4.17
N LEU A 256 -5.98 1.73 -5.44
CA LEU A 256 -4.69 1.57 -6.13
C LEU A 256 -3.58 2.36 -5.45
N ALA A 257 -3.85 3.60 -5.03
CA ALA A 257 -2.89 4.44 -4.32
C ALA A 257 -2.42 3.76 -3.03
N LYS A 258 -3.34 3.16 -2.28
CA LYS A 258 -3.03 2.40 -1.05
C LYS A 258 -2.25 1.12 -1.33
N ILE A 259 -2.66 0.33 -2.32
CA ILE A 259 -1.98 -0.93 -2.67
C ILE A 259 -0.57 -0.68 -3.17
N GLN A 260 -0.39 0.33 -4.02
CA GLN A 260 0.89 0.65 -4.64
C GLN A 260 1.77 1.58 -3.78
N ASN A 261 1.26 2.08 -2.65
CA ASN A 261 1.88 3.12 -1.84
C ASN A 261 2.31 4.34 -2.68
N LYS A 262 1.46 4.74 -3.64
CA LYS A 262 1.71 5.87 -4.56
C LYS A 262 0.63 6.92 -4.41
N ARG A 263 0.99 8.18 -4.60
CA ARG A 263 0.03 9.28 -4.67
C ARG A 263 -0.57 9.30 -6.08
N ILE A 264 -1.84 8.93 -6.19
CA ILE A 264 -2.60 8.99 -7.45
C ILE A 264 -3.56 10.17 -7.37
N ALA A 265 -3.52 11.06 -8.36
CA ALA A 265 -4.45 12.18 -8.45
C ALA A 265 -5.87 11.67 -8.74
N LEU A 266 -6.84 12.20 -7.98
CA LEU A 266 -8.26 11.95 -8.21
C LEU A 266 -8.75 12.80 -9.37
N ILE A 267 -9.79 12.31 -10.02
CA ILE A 267 -10.51 13.00 -11.10
C ILE A 267 -11.39 14.06 -10.44
N PRO A 268 -11.17 15.36 -10.72
CA PRO A 268 -12.01 16.43 -10.23
C PRO A 268 -13.34 16.41 -10.98
N ASP A 269 -14.44 16.52 -10.24
CA ASP A 269 -15.78 16.58 -10.79
C ASP A 269 -16.58 17.61 -9.99
N SER A 270 -17.19 18.58 -10.68
CA SER A 270 -18.04 19.61 -10.07
C SER A 270 -19.39 19.06 -9.60
N ARG A 271 -19.88 17.97 -10.23
CA ARG A 271 -21.14 17.30 -9.89
C ARG A 271 -21.01 16.46 -8.62
N ARG A 272 -19.80 16.28 -8.09
CA ARG A 272 -19.56 15.45 -6.92
C ARG A 272 -20.22 16.06 -5.68
N VAL A 273 -21.26 15.39 -5.20
CA VAL A 273 -21.94 15.72 -3.94
C VAL A 273 -20.95 15.74 -2.77
N LYS A 274 -20.97 16.84 -2.01
CA LYS A 274 -20.11 17.05 -0.85
C LYS A 274 -20.67 16.31 0.36
N PHE A 275 -19.79 15.71 1.15
CA PHE A 275 -20.19 14.99 2.35
C PHE A 275 -20.69 15.98 3.43
N PRO A 276 -21.69 15.59 4.24
CA PRO A 276 -22.26 16.48 5.22
C PRO A 276 -21.25 16.86 6.31
N GLN A 277 -21.37 18.08 6.81
CA GLN A 277 -20.46 18.59 7.84
C GLN A 277 -20.93 18.15 9.23
N SER A 278 -20.04 17.60 10.05
CA SER A 278 -20.36 17.30 11.45
C SER A 278 -20.77 18.58 12.21
N ALA A 279 -21.64 18.44 13.22
CA ALA A 279 -22.08 19.53 14.11
C ALA A 279 -20.92 20.42 14.59
N PHE A 280 -19.79 19.82 14.97
CA PHE A 280 -18.59 20.56 15.39
C PHE A 280 -18.07 21.53 14.32
N PHE A 281 -18.10 21.16 13.03
CA PHE A 281 -17.62 22.04 11.97
C PHE A 281 -18.52 23.26 11.72
N TYR A 282 -19.81 23.19 12.06
CA TYR A 282 -20.68 24.36 12.09
C TYR A 282 -20.26 25.33 13.19
N PHE A 283 -19.99 24.82 14.39
CA PHE A 283 -19.42 25.62 15.47
C PHE A 283 -18.10 26.27 15.05
N VAL A 284 -17.16 25.50 14.48
CA VAL A 284 -15.88 26.03 13.99
C VAL A 284 -16.08 27.12 12.93
N ARG A 285 -17.02 26.93 12.01
CA ARG A 285 -17.34 27.91 10.97
C ARG A 285 -17.88 29.21 11.56
N GLU A 286 -18.81 29.12 12.51
CA GLU A 286 -19.37 30.27 13.24
C GLU A 286 -18.26 31.01 14.00
N ARG A 287 -17.46 30.29 14.79
CA ARG A 287 -16.34 30.83 15.58
C ARG A 287 -15.28 31.50 14.72
N ARG A 288 -15.03 30.99 13.51
CA ARG A 288 -14.11 31.59 12.53
C ARG A 288 -14.70 32.85 11.90
N ALA A 289 -16.01 32.88 11.63
CA ALA A 289 -16.70 34.05 11.11
C ALA A 289 -16.75 35.18 12.14
N SER A 290 -16.92 34.86 13.43
CA SER A 290 -16.89 35.82 14.54
C SER A 290 -15.51 36.40 14.84
N GLY A 291 -14.47 36.08 14.07
CA GLY A 291 -13.13 36.68 14.18
C GLY A 291 -12.32 36.28 15.42
N GLY A 292 -12.88 35.53 16.38
CA GLY A 292 -12.16 35.26 17.64
C GLY A 292 -10.95 34.32 17.50
N LEU A 293 -10.68 33.76 16.32
CA LEU A 293 -9.53 32.91 16.02
C LEU A 293 -8.45 33.66 15.21
N THR A 294 -8.60 34.97 15.04
CA THR A 294 -7.61 35.81 14.36
C THR A 294 -6.37 35.94 15.23
N GLY A 295 -5.18 35.84 14.63
CA GLY A 295 -3.89 35.95 15.32
C GLY A 295 -3.36 34.66 15.98
N LEU A 296 -4.18 33.62 16.13
CA LEU A 296 -3.73 32.32 16.65
C LEU A 296 -3.18 31.41 15.54
N SER A 297 -2.18 30.61 15.88
CA SER A 297 -1.74 29.49 15.03
C SER A 297 -2.90 28.51 14.84
N ILE A 298 -3.02 27.93 13.64
CA ILE A 298 -4.08 26.97 13.28
C ILE A 298 -4.15 25.82 14.30
N GLY A 299 -3.01 25.38 14.83
CA GLY A 299 -2.94 24.32 15.83
C GLY A 299 -3.56 24.72 17.17
N ASP A 300 -3.29 25.95 17.64
CA ASP A 300 -3.76 26.44 18.94
C ASP A 300 -5.24 26.81 18.87
N ALA A 301 -5.67 27.43 17.77
CA ALA A 301 -7.06 27.65 17.41
C ALA A 301 -7.86 26.34 17.44
N SER A 302 -7.33 25.26 16.83
CA SER A 302 -7.98 23.95 16.84
C SER A 302 -8.11 23.36 18.24
N ARG A 303 -7.10 23.51 19.10
CA ARG A 303 -7.15 23.01 20.48
C ARG A 303 -8.20 23.77 21.29
N GLN A 304 -8.22 25.10 21.19
CA GLN A 304 -9.18 25.93 21.90
C GLN A 304 -10.63 25.59 21.51
N MET A 305 -10.92 25.48 20.21
CA MET A 305 -12.26 25.08 19.75
C MET A 305 -12.65 23.69 20.22
N SER A 306 -11.69 22.76 20.25
CA SER A 306 -11.96 21.38 20.71
C SER A 306 -12.27 21.33 22.21
N SER A 307 -11.61 22.14 23.04
CA SER A 307 -11.92 22.26 24.46
C SER A 307 -13.29 22.90 24.67
N GLN A 308 -13.56 24.03 24.00
CA GLN A 308 -14.86 24.72 24.06
C GLN A 308 -16.03 23.80 23.68
N TRP A 309 -15.88 23.02 22.60
CA TRP A 309 -16.90 22.06 22.19
C TRP A 309 -17.15 20.95 23.22
N LYS A 310 -16.13 20.53 23.97
CA LYS A 310 -16.31 19.52 25.02
C LYS A 310 -17.08 20.08 26.21
N GLU A 311 -16.84 21.34 26.54
CA GLU A 311 -17.51 22.06 27.64
C GLU A 311 -18.98 22.37 27.33
N PHE A 312 -19.37 22.45 26.05
CA PHE A 312 -20.77 22.68 25.68
C PHE A 312 -21.73 21.62 26.23
N THR A 313 -22.85 22.09 26.74
CA THR A 313 -24.00 21.26 27.14
C THR A 313 -24.71 20.66 25.93
N ALA A 314 -25.61 19.69 26.18
CA ALA A 314 -26.40 19.07 25.11
C ALA A 314 -27.29 20.10 24.38
N GLU A 315 -27.83 21.08 25.11
CA GLU A 315 -28.69 22.15 24.59
C GLU A 315 -27.91 23.10 23.67
N GLU A 316 -26.71 23.53 24.08
CA GLU A 316 -25.85 24.38 23.24
C GLU A 316 -25.39 23.65 21.97
N LYS A 317 -25.16 22.33 22.07
CA LYS A 317 -24.85 21.48 20.91
C LYS A 317 -26.05 21.29 19.99
N GLN A 318 -27.27 21.38 20.50
CA GLN A 318 -28.51 21.06 19.77
C GLN A 318 -28.65 21.90 18.50
N LYS A 319 -28.34 23.21 18.54
CA LYS A 319 -28.31 24.09 17.36
C LYS A 319 -27.46 23.51 16.23
N TYR A 320 -26.28 23.01 16.56
CA TYR A 320 -25.33 22.47 15.58
C TYR A 320 -25.68 21.04 15.14
N VAL A 321 -26.32 20.26 16.01
CA VAL A 321 -26.86 18.93 15.68
C VAL A 321 -27.98 19.07 14.66
N GLN A 322 -28.94 19.97 14.88
CA GLN A 322 -30.00 20.29 13.92
C GLN A 322 -29.43 20.77 12.58
N ALA A 323 -28.39 21.61 12.59
CA ALA A 323 -27.71 22.06 11.38
C ALA A 323 -27.09 20.88 10.61
N HIS A 324 -26.45 19.93 11.31
CA HIS A 324 -25.91 18.71 10.72
C HIS A 324 -27.02 17.79 10.18
N GLU A 325 -28.14 17.65 10.87
CA GLU A 325 -29.28 16.86 10.41
C GLU A 325 -29.89 17.44 9.12
N ALA A 326 -30.09 18.76 9.07
CA ALA A 326 -30.50 19.44 7.84
C ALA A 326 -29.49 19.22 6.70
N ASP A 327 -28.19 19.23 7.01
CA ASP A 327 -27.12 18.95 6.05
C ASP A 327 -27.12 17.52 5.53
N MET A 328 -27.39 16.56 6.43
CA MET A 328 -27.55 15.14 6.11
C MET A 328 -28.73 14.94 5.17
N GLN A 329 -29.87 15.60 5.41
CA GLN A 329 -31.04 15.55 4.53
C GLN A 329 -30.73 16.14 3.15
N ARG A 330 -30.04 17.27 3.08
CA ARG A 330 -29.54 17.83 1.80
C ARG A 330 -28.66 16.83 1.09
N TYR A 331 -27.68 16.25 1.79
CA TYR A 331 -26.76 15.26 1.23
C TYR A 331 -27.49 14.05 0.66
N ILE A 332 -28.45 13.48 1.39
CA ILE A 332 -29.23 12.31 0.92
C ILE A 332 -29.99 12.66 -0.36
N ARG A 333 -30.62 13.84 -0.41
CA ARG A 333 -31.35 14.34 -1.58
C ARG A 333 -30.44 14.51 -2.79
N GLU A 334 -29.38 15.30 -2.64
CA GLU A 334 -28.41 15.57 -3.72
C GLU A 334 -27.73 14.28 -4.19
N TYR A 335 -27.42 13.37 -3.27
CA TYR A 335 -26.78 12.09 -3.57
C TYR A 335 -27.72 11.20 -4.40
N LYS A 336 -29.00 11.12 -4.04
CA LYS A 336 -30.00 10.36 -4.80
C LYS A 336 -30.23 10.95 -6.18
N GLU A 337 -30.31 12.28 -6.29
CA GLU A 337 -30.47 12.99 -7.57
C GLU A 337 -29.24 12.81 -8.48
N THR A 338 -28.03 12.92 -7.94
CA THR A 338 -26.79 12.88 -8.73
C THR A 338 -26.38 11.47 -9.13
N TYR A 339 -26.55 10.50 -8.22
CA TYR A 339 -26.02 9.14 -8.41
C TYR A 339 -27.10 8.08 -8.63
N GLY A 340 -28.38 8.37 -8.39
CA GLY A 340 -29.47 7.40 -8.49
C GLY A 340 -29.47 6.32 -7.41
N GLU A 341 -28.56 6.40 -6.45
CA GLU A 341 -28.41 5.44 -5.34
C GLU A 341 -28.63 6.15 -4.01
N GLU A 342 -28.94 5.43 -2.94
CA GLU A 342 -28.95 5.99 -1.59
C GLU A 342 -27.55 5.91 -0.96
N PRO A 343 -27.15 6.92 -0.16
CA PRO A 343 -25.85 6.88 0.48
C PRO A 343 -25.84 5.81 1.57
N LYS A 344 -24.72 5.08 1.69
CA LYS A 344 -24.52 4.03 2.73
C LYS A 344 -24.71 4.52 4.17
N THR A 345 -24.69 5.83 4.39
CA THR A 345 -24.91 6.46 5.70
C THR A 345 -26.37 6.53 6.09
N ALA A 346 -27.31 6.52 5.14
CA ALA A 346 -28.75 6.60 5.43
C ALA A 346 -29.28 5.34 6.12
N GLY A 347 -28.78 4.15 5.75
CA GLY A 347 -29.22 2.88 6.37
C GLY A 347 -28.70 2.64 7.79
N LYS A 348 -27.82 3.50 8.33
CA LYS A 348 -27.34 3.39 9.71
C LYS A 348 -28.16 4.22 10.70
N SER A 349 -28.71 5.35 10.26
CA SER A 349 -29.59 6.18 11.10
C SER A 349 -30.96 5.53 11.31
N SER A 350 -31.49 4.79 10.33
CA SER A 350 -32.76 4.07 10.44
C SER A 350 -32.68 2.76 11.25
N ALA A 351 -31.48 2.32 11.64
CA ALA A 351 -31.27 1.11 12.42
C ALA A 351 -31.00 1.40 13.92
N GLN A 352 -31.11 2.67 14.32
CA GLN A 352 -30.95 3.11 15.70
C GLN A 352 -32.23 3.78 16.27
N GLU A 353 -33.34 3.71 15.54
CA GLU A 353 -34.68 4.01 16.07
C GLU A 353 -35.36 2.75 16.61
#